data_AF-A0A0U3DVB6-F1
#
_entry.id   AF-A0A0U3DVB6-F1
#
_cell.length_a   1.000
_cell.length_b   1.000
_cell.length_c   1.000
_cell.angle_alpha   90.00
_cell.angle_beta   90.00
_cell.angle_gamma   90.00
#
_symmetry.space_group_name_H-M   'P 1'
#
loop_
_entity.id
_entity.type
_entity.pdbx_description
1 polymer ?
#
loop_
_entity_poly.entity_id
_entity_poly.type
_entity_poly.pdbx_seq_one_letter_code
_entity_poly.pdbx_strand_id
1 'polypeptide(L)'
;MNNFKQVFPNALTVLRMISFLLVIIFLAIAASDIARLEEFHYIKSGDNGFTFWIVAGAIFTFSAVTDFLDGYLARKWNVVSTFGKFFDPIADKLLINLTLIVMAYYFPRMVPIYIVVIFIMRDTIVDASRMFLASKGIILPAHFSGKLKTVWQMIAILILFFVTPFIVEVLPIKPDGARKDAELAIYITQIPLFISALFSIISGFHYGQEVFKYILTNVKKKPKKQVAKNKK
;
A
#
# COMPACT_ATOMS: atom_id res chain seq x y z
N MET A 1 -7.70 -25.51 23.60
CA MET A 1 -6.61 -24.53 23.34
C MET A 1 -6.20 -24.42 21.86
N ASN A 2 -6.46 -25.42 21.00
CA ASN A 2 -6.09 -25.39 19.56
C ASN A 2 -6.92 -24.42 18.70
N ASN A 3 -8.22 -24.22 18.99
CA ASN A 3 -9.06 -23.30 18.20
C ASN A 3 -8.62 -21.84 18.34
N PHE A 4 -8.21 -21.39 19.53
CA PHE A 4 -7.84 -19.99 19.75
C PHE A 4 -6.66 -19.56 18.86
N LYS A 5 -5.61 -20.39 18.77
CA LYS A 5 -4.42 -20.11 17.94
C LYS A 5 -4.73 -20.06 16.43
N GLN A 6 -5.81 -20.71 15.98
CA GLN A 6 -6.29 -20.67 14.60
C GLN A 6 -7.25 -19.52 14.31
N VAL A 7 -8.12 -19.19 15.26
CA VAL A 7 -9.12 -18.14 15.12
C VAL A 7 -8.49 -16.76 15.25
N PHE A 8 -7.47 -16.61 16.11
CA PHE A 8 -6.87 -15.32 16.43
C PHE A 8 -6.26 -14.59 15.20
N PRO A 9 -5.42 -15.22 14.36
CA PRO A 9 -4.92 -14.56 13.16
C PRO A 9 -6.03 -14.14 12.19
N ASN A 10 -7.03 -14.99 11.96
CA ASN A 10 -8.16 -14.66 11.07
C ASN A 10 -9.00 -13.49 11.61
N ALA A 11 -9.16 -13.40 12.93
CA ALA A 11 -9.86 -12.29 13.56
C ALA A 11 -9.11 -10.96 13.33
N LEU A 12 -7.77 -10.99 13.33
CA LEU A 12 -6.96 -9.81 12.99
C LEU A 12 -7.10 -9.40 11.51
N THR A 13 -7.21 -10.36 10.59
CA THR A 13 -7.54 -10.07 9.18
C THR A 13 -8.90 -9.38 9.04
N VAL A 14 -9.94 -9.90 9.71
CA VAL A 14 -11.29 -9.31 9.68
C VAL A 14 -11.29 -7.93 10.33
N LEU A 15 -10.58 -7.78 11.45
CA LEU A 15 -10.39 -6.48 12.10
C LEU A 15 -9.76 -5.48 11.12
N ARG A 16 -8.74 -5.87 10.36
CA ARG A 16 -8.14 -5.03 9.32
C ARG A 16 -9.13 -4.64 8.23
N MET A 17 -9.99 -5.58 7.82
CA MET A 17 -11.05 -5.29 6.85
C MET A 17 -12.03 -4.22 7.34
N ILE A 18 -12.35 -4.22 8.63
CA ILE A 18 -13.19 -3.19 9.25
C ILE A 18 -12.40 -1.89 9.41
N SER A 19 -11.15 -1.97 9.87
CA SER A 19 -10.32 -0.81 10.12
C SER A 19 -10.06 0.02 8.88
N PHE A 20 -9.83 -0.57 7.70
CA PHE A 20 -9.61 0.24 6.49
C PHE A 20 -10.87 1.06 6.13
N LEU A 21 -12.07 0.52 6.35
CA LEU A 21 -13.32 1.26 6.15
C LEU A 21 -13.40 2.44 7.11
N LEU A 22 -13.03 2.23 8.38
CA LEU A 22 -12.98 3.30 9.37
C LEU A 22 -11.96 4.38 8.98
N VAL A 23 -10.75 4.00 8.54
CA VAL A 23 -9.74 4.96 8.06
C VAL A 23 -10.31 5.84 6.95
N ILE A 24 -11.01 5.25 5.97
CA ILE A 24 -11.63 6.00 4.86
C ILE A 24 -12.72 6.94 5.38
N ILE A 25 -13.58 6.46 6.27
CA ILE A 25 -14.67 7.27 6.83
C ILE A 25 -14.09 8.47 7.60
N PHE A 26 -13.12 8.24 8.50
CA PHE A 26 -12.50 9.31 9.26
C PHE A 26 -11.72 10.29 8.37
N LEU A 27 -11.03 9.82 7.33
CA LEU A 27 -10.40 10.69 6.34
C LEU A 27 -11.41 11.52 5.55
N ALA A 28 -12.55 10.93 5.16
CA ALA A 28 -13.60 11.65 4.43
C ALA A 28 -14.27 12.71 5.31
N ILE A 29 -14.54 12.39 6.58
CA ILE A 29 -15.07 13.35 7.56
C ILE A 29 -14.04 14.47 7.78
N ALA A 30 -12.77 14.11 8.02
CA ALA A 30 -11.69 15.08 8.16
C ALA A 30 -11.64 16.03 6.96
N ALA A 31 -11.65 15.48 5.74
CA ALA A 31 -11.67 16.26 4.51
C ALA A 31 -12.90 17.16 4.40
N SER A 32 -14.09 16.69 4.80
CA SER A 32 -15.31 17.48 4.75
C SER A 32 -15.31 18.67 5.71
N ASP A 33 -14.69 18.51 6.88
CA ASP A 33 -14.53 19.60 7.86
C ASP A 33 -13.42 20.57 7.44
N ILE A 34 -12.32 20.06 6.88
CA ILE A 34 -11.20 20.89 6.38
C ILE A 34 -11.62 21.70 5.15
N ALA A 35 -12.39 21.11 4.22
CA ALA A 35 -12.87 21.77 3.02
C ALA A 35 -13.85 22.93 3.31
N ARG A 36 -14.47 22.95 4.50
CA ARG A 36 -15.32 24.06 4.95
C ARG A 36 -14.53 25.29 5.38
N LEU A 37 -13.21 25.16 5.63
CA LEU A 37 -12.47 26.15 6.41
C LEU A 37 -11.53 27.09 5.65
N GLU A 38 -11.07 26.84 4.42
CA GLU A 38 -10.37 27.86 3.60
C GLU A 38 -9.94 27.35 2.20
N GLU A 39 -9.55 28.29 1.32
CA GLU A 39 -9.06 28.11 -0.05
C GLU A 39 -7.78 27.25 -0.16
N PHE A 40 -7.11 27.01 0.97
CA PHE A 40 -6.00 26.08 1.12
C PHE A 40 -6.45 24.98 2.11
N HIS A 41 -6.70 23.76 1.65
CA HIS A 41 -7.14 22.63 2.48
C HIS A 41 -6.01 22.14 3.41
N TYR A 42 -5.66 22.91 4.43
CA TYR A 42 -4.68 22.52 5.44
C TYR A 42 -5.36 22.07 6.73
N ILE A 43 -4.67 21.19 7.45
CA ILE A 43 -5.16 20.58 8.68
C ILE A 43 -4.59 21.39 9.84
N LYS A 44 -5.45 22.04 10.64
CA LYS A 44 -5.01 22.91 11.75
C LYS A 44 -5.27 22.23 13.09
N SER A 45 -4.29 22.19 13.99
CA SER A 45 -4.49 21.62 15.32
C SER A 45 -5.62 22.34 16.07
N GLY A 46 -6.41 21.54 16.79
CA GLY A 46 -7.55 22.01 17.58
C GLY A 46 -8.88 22.07 16.83
N ASP A 47 -8.91 21.84 15.51
CA ASP A 47 -10.16 21.66 14.77
C ASP A 47 -10.63 20.18 14.76
N ASN A 48 -11.91 19.98 14.42
CA ASN A 48 -12.49 18.64 14.33
C ASN A 48 -11.83 17.83 13.20
N GLY A 49 -11.47 18.48 12.08
CA GLY A 49 -10.87 17.83 10.92
C GLY A 49 -9.51 17.19 11.24
N PHE A 50 -8.66 17.89 11.98
CA PHE A 50 -7.39 17.44 12.52
C PHE A 50 -7.59 16.27 13.49
N THR A 51 -8.59 16.36 14.37
CA THR A 51 -8.91 15.27 15.29
C THR A 51 -9.25 14.00 14.51
N PHE A 52 -10.14 14.09 13.51
CA PHE A 52 -10.50 12.95 12.66
C PHE A 52 -9.33 12.42 11.82
N TRP A 53 -8.46 13.31 11.35
CA TRP A 53 -7.24 12.95 10.64
C TRP A 53 -6.27 12.12 11.50
N ILE A 54 -6.03 12.57 12.74
CA ILE A 54 -5.16 11.86 13.70
C ILE A 54 -5.79 10.51 14.09
N VAL A 55 -7.11 10.46 14.28
CA VAL A 55 -7.83 9.20 14.54
C VAL A 55 -7.68 8.23 13.37
N ALA A 56 -7.83 8.70 12.12
CA ALA A 56 -7.59 7.87 10.93
C ALA A 56 -6.16 7.32 10.91
N GLY A 57 -5.16 8.17 11.18
CA GLY A 57 -3.76 7.75 11.27
C GLY A 57 -3.50 6.73 12.37
N ALA A 58 -4.14 6.89 13.52
CA ALA A 58 -4.02 5.95 14.65
C ALA A 58 -4.62 4.58 14.30
N ILE A 59 -5.81 4.54 13.68
CA ILE A 59 -6.44 3.30 13.22
C ILE A 59 -5.60 2.62 12.13
N PHE A 60 -5.07 3.41 11.18
CA PHE A 60 -4.16 2.90 10.16
C PHE A 60 -2.91 2.25 10.80
N THR A 61 -2.26 2.95 11.72
CA THR A 61 -1.05 2.48 12.40
C THR A 61 -1.31 1.22 13.20
N PHE A 62 -2.39 1.19 13.98
CA PHE A 62 -2.81 0.01 14.72
C PHE A 62 -3.02 -1.18 13.77
N SER A 63 -3.71 -0.97 12.66
CA SER A 63 -3.98 -2.01 11.67
C SER A 63 -2.71 -2.54 11.00
N ALA A 64 -1.78 -1.67 10.63
CA ALA A 64 -0.48 -2.05 10.08
C ALA A 64 0.39 -2.83 11.08
N VAL A 65 0.39 -2.44 12.36
CA VAL A 65 1.10 -3.18 13.41
C VAL A 65 0.47 -4.55 13.64
N THR A 66 -0.86 -4.66 13.61
CA THR A 66 -1.53 -5.96 13.77
C THR A 66 -1.22 -6.96 12.64
N ASP A 67 -0.94 -6.50 11.42
CA ASP A 67 -0.47 -7.34 10.30
C ASP A 67 0.93 -7.92 10.56
N PHE A 68 1.83 -7.10 11.09
CA PHE A 68 3.13 -7.63 11.47
C PHE A 68 3.01 -8.68 12.58
N LEU A 69 2.11 -8.45 13.54
CA LEU A 69 1.88 -9.35 14.66
C LEU A 69 1.19 -10.66 14.24
N ASP A 70 0.18 -10.63 13.37
CA ASP A 70 -0.50 -11.86 12.93
C ASP A 70 0.45 -12.78 12.16
N GLY A 71 1.29 -12.23 11.28
CA GLY A 71 2.28 -12.98 10.53
C GLY A 71 3.38 -13.54 11.43
N TYR A 72 3.78 -12.79 12.46
CA TYR A 72 4.71 -13.28 13.48
C TYR A 72 4.11 -14.44 14.28
N LEU A 73 2.86 -14.30 14.75
CA LEU A 73 2.18 -15.32 15.55
C LEU A 73 1.85 -16.57 14.74
N ALA A 74 1.42 -16.43 13.49
CA ALA A 74 1.16 -17.55 12.58
C ALA A 74 2.42 -18.40 12.37
N ARG A 75 3.58 -17.75 12.14
CA ARG A 75 4.89 -18.42 12.05
C ARG A 75 5.29 -19.07 13.37
N LYS A 76 5.11 -18.38 14.49
CA LYS A 76 5.46 -18.88 15.84
C LYS A 76 4.62 -20.08 16.25
N TRP A 77 3.34 -20.12 15.87
CA TRP A 77 2.41 -21.19 16.23
C TRP A 77 2.35 -22.31 15.18
N ASN A 78 3.07 -22.19 14.06
CA ASN A 78 2.97 -23.11 12.92
C ASN A 78 1.52 -23.32 12.46
N VAL A 79 0.72 -22.26 12.54
CA VAL A 79 -0.69 -22.27 12.16
C VAL A 79 -0.84 -21.49 10.86
N VAL A 80 -1.34 -22.17 9.83
CA VAL A 80 -1.55 -21.59 8.52
C VAL A 80 -3.00 -21.81 8.12
N SER A 81 -3.80 -20.75 8.14
CA SER A 81 -5.21 -20.80 7.73
C SER A 81 -5.34 -20.55 6.23
N THR A 82 -6.30 -21.24 5.58
CA THR A 82 -6.64 -20.99 4.17
C THR A 82 -7.27 -19.60 3.99
N PHE A 83 -8.03 -19.14 5.00
CA PHE A 83 -8.66 -17.83 5.01
C PHE A 83 -7.61 -16.70 5.01
N GLY A 84 -6.71 -16.66 6.00
CA GLY A 84 -5.68 -15.61 6.09
C GLY A 84 -4.77 -15.59 4.86
N LYS A 85 -4.36 -16.77 4.36
CA LYS A 85 -3.59 -16.89 3.10
C LYS A 85 -4.21 -16.15 1.91
N PHE A 86 -5.53 -16.08 1.84
CA PHE A 86 -6.24 -15.41 0.76
C PHE A 86 -6.57 -13.95 1.09
N PHE A 87 -7.05 -13.69 2.31
CA PHE A 87 -7.54 -12.37 2.69
C PHE A 87 -6.46 -11.40 3.17
N ASP A 88 -5.36 -11.87 3.79
CA ASP A 88 -4.29 -10.98 4.28
C ASP A 88 -3.66 -10.15 3.15
N PRO A 89 -3.27 -10.74 1.99
CA PRO A 89 -2.70 -9.96 0.89
C PRO A 89 -3.69 -8.98 0.25
N ILE A 90 -5.00 -9.23 0.40
CA ILE A 90 -6.06 -8.35 -0.10
C ILE A 90 -6.26 -7.19 0.88
N ALA A 91 -6.43 -7.49 2.16
CA ALA A 91 -6.65 -6.51 3.21
C ALA A 91 -5.48 -5.53 3.35
N ASP A 92 -4.24 -6.01 3.24
CA ASP A 92 -3.03 -5.17 3.23
C ASP A 92 -3.08 -4.13 2.09
N LYS A 93 -3.34 -4.58 0.86
CA LYS A 93 -3.42 -3.69 -0.31
C LYS A 93 -4.58 -2.71 -0.22
N LEU A 94 -5.74 -3.15 0.26
CA LEU A 94 -6.89 -2.28 0.42
C LEU A 94 -6.61 -1.18 1.44
N LEU A 95 -6.05 -1.52 2.60
CA LEU A 95 -5.71 -0.54 3.64
C LEU A 95 -4.78 0.55 3.07
N ILE A 96 -3.70 0.14 2.39
CA ILE A 96 -2.70 1.07 1.87
C ILE A 96 -3.23 1.88 0.69
N ASN A 97 -3.77 1.20 -0.34
CA ASN A 97 -4.16 1.85 -1.57
C ASN A 97 -5.36 2.77 -1.36
N LEU A 98 -6.37 2.35 -0.59
CA LEU A 98 -7.54 3.20 -0.36
C LEU A 98 -7.19 4.42 0.49
N THR A 99 -6.33 4.26 1.51
CA THR A 99 -5.81 5.41 2.29
C THR A 99 -5.14 6.43 1.36
N LEU A 100 -4.24 5.97 0.48
CA LEU A 100 -3.54 6.84 -0.46
C LEU A 100 -4.45 7.44 -1.54
N ILE A 101 -5.46 6.71 -2.02
CA ILE A 101 -6.45 7.21 -2.98
C ILE A 101 -7.24 8.36 -2.36
N VAL A 102 -7.78 8.17 -1.15
CA VAL A 102 -8.57 9.19 -0.44
C VAL A 102 -7.71 10.41 -0.14
N MET A 103 -6.47 10.21 0.35
CA MET A 103 -5.52 11.30 0.55
C MET A 103 -5.20 12.04 -0.75
N ALA A 104 -4.96 11.34 -1.86
CA ALA A 104 -4.65 11.98 -3.13
C ALA A 104 -5.84 12.76 -3.72
N TYR A 105 -7.06 12.31 -3.45
CA TYR A 105 -8.27 12.99 -3.91
C TYR A 105 -8.53 14.27 -3.11
N TYR A 106 -8.53 14.20 -1.78
CA TYR A 106 -8.86 15.35 -0.92
C TYR A 106 -7.66 16.27 -0.63
N PHE A 107 -6.44 15.72 -0.64
CA PHE A 107 -5.20 16.43 -0.30
C PHE A 107 -4.14 16.23 -1.41
N PRO A 108 -4.42 16.67 -2.66
CA PRO A 108 -3.56 16.40 -3.82
C PRO A 108 -2.15 17.01 -3.69
N ARG A 109 -2.00 18.05 -2.84
CA ARG A 109 -0.68 18.61 -2.51
C ARG A 109 0.15 17.70 -1.63
N MET A 110 -0.47 16.87 -0.79
CA MET A 110 0.22 15.93 0.11
C MET A 110 0.52 14.60 -0.57
N VAL A 111 -0.40 14.09 -1.39
CA VAL A 111 -0.23 12.82 -2.11
C VAL A 111 -0.51 13.01 -3.61
N PRO A 112 0.53 13.00 -4.45
CA PRO A 112 0.32 13.10 -5.89
C PRO A 112 -0.33 11.82 -6.45
N ILE A 113 -1.45 11.97 -7.16
CA ILE A 113 -2.25 10.84 -7.68
C ILE A 113 -1.45 9.89 -8.59
N TYR A 114 -0.48 10.41 -9.36
CA TYR A 114 0.34 9.58 -10.23
C TYR A 114 1.20 8.57 -9.46
N ILE A 115 1.60 8.87 -8.22
CA ILE A 115 2.33 7.92 -7.36
C ILE A 115 1.41 6.79 -6.92
N VAL A 116 0.17 7.10 -6.58
CA VAL A 116 -0.84 6.11 -6.21
C VAL A 116 -1.10 5.14 -7.36
N VAL A 117 -1.22 5.68 -8.58
CA VAL A 117 -1.37 4.86 -9.81
C VAL A 117 -0.16 3.94 -10.00
N ILE A 118 1.07 4.42 -9.79
CA ILE A 118 2.29 3.58 -9.87
C ILE A 118 2.23 2.42 -8.87
N PHE A 119 1.79 2.67 -7.63
CA PHE A 119 1.66 1.60 -6.63
C PHE A 119 0.63 0.56 -7.02
N ILE A 120 -0.58 0.97 -7.43
CA ILE A 120 -1.65 0.05 -7.82
C ILE A 120 -1.25 -0.77 -9.04
N MET A 121 -0.70 -0.11 -10.08
CA MET A 121 -0.23 -0.77 -11.30
C MET A 121 0.83 -1.82 -10.97
N ARG A 122 1.82 -1.46 -10.16
CA ARG A 122 2.88 -2.38 -9.77
C ARG A 122 2.36 -3.55 -8.94
N ASP A 123 1.51 -3.30 -7.96
CA ASP A 123 1.01 -4.37 -7.09
C ASP A 123 0.19 -5.36 -7.92
N THR A 124 -0.59 -4.88 -8.89
CA THR A 124 -1.30 -5.70 -9.87
C THR A 124 -0.34 -6.51 -10.75
N ILE A 125 0.73 -5.90 -11.27
CA ILE A 125 1.75 -6.60 -12.08
C ILE A 125 2.41 -7.72 -11.27
N VAL A 126 2.82 -7.45 -10.02
CA VAL A 126 3.48 -8.43 -9.17
C VAL A 126 2.57 -9.61 -8.86
N ASP A 127 1.30 -9.35 -8.55
CA ASP A 127 0.30 -10.39 -8.30
C ASP A 127 0.04 -11.23 -9.55
N ALA A 128 -0.19 -10.58 -10.69
CA ALA A 128 -0.42 -11.24 -11.96
C ALA A 128 0.77 -12.12 -12.36
N SER A 129 2.00 -11.62 -12.21
CA SER A 129 3.21 -12.38 -12.48
C SER A 129 3.34 -13.62 -11.59
N ARG A 130 3.09 -13.46 -10.28
CA ARG A 130 3.13 -14.57 -9.32
C ARG A 130 2.04 -15.60 -9.61
N MET A 131 0.81 -15.15 -9.85
CA MET A 131 -0.32 -16.03 -10.14
C MET A 131 -0.09 -16.79 -11.46
N PHE A 132 0.40 -16.11 -12.49
CA PHE A 132 0.71 -16.73 -13.77
C PHE A 132 1.78 -17.82 -13.63
N LEU A 133 2.91 -17.53 -12.98
CA LEU A 133 3.98 -18.52 -12.80
C LEU A 133 3.57 -19.65 -11.85
N ALA A 134 2.80 -19.36 -10.81
CA ALA A 134 2.25 -20.38 -9.90
C ALA A 134 1.34 -21.36 -10.65
N SER A 135 0.52 -20.87 -11.62
CA SER A 135 -0.29 -21.74 -12.49
C SER A 135 0.54 -22.70 -13.36
N LYS A 136 1.84 -22.45 -13.47
CA LYS A 136 2.82 -23.28 -14.19
C LYS A 136 3.73 -24.09 -13.25
N GLY A 137 3.41 -24.13 -11.96
CA GLY A 137 4.20 -24.82 -10.94
C GLY A 137 5.48 -24.10 -10.53
N ILE A 138 5.67 -22.83 -10.92
CA ILE A 138 6.85 -22.03 -10.59
C ILE A 138 6.50 -21.06 -9.46
N ILE A 139 7.16 -21.22 -8.32
CA ILE A 139 7.02 -20.31 -7.18
C ILE A 139 8.00 -19.16 -7.35
N LEU A 140 7.47 -17.93 -7.52
CA LEU A 140 8.28 -16.73 -7.65
C LEU A 140 8.42 -16.03 -6.27
N PRO A 141 9.61 -16.07 -5.63
CA PRO A 141 9.81 -15.50 -4.30
C PRO A 141 9.74 -13.97 -4.29
N ALA A 142 9.59 -13.40 -3.09
CA ALA A 142 9.57 -11.96 -2.91
C ALA A 142 10.93 -11.31 -3.16
N HIS A 143 11.02 -10.49 -4.20
CA HIS A 143 12.21 -9.68 -4.48
C HIS A 143 12.47 -8.63 -3.39
N PHE A 144 13.75 -8.36 -3.08
CA PHE A 144 14.17 -7.42 -2.04
C PHE A 144 13.65 -5.99 -2.28
N SER A 145 13.71 -5.48 -3.51
CA SER A 145 13.11 -4.18 -3.87
C SER A 145 11.62 -4.08 -3.53
N GLY A 146 10.89 -5.20 -3.59
CA GLY A 146 9.50 -5.22 -3.18
C GLY A 146 9.29 -5.07 -1.68
N LYS A 147 10.23 -5.53 -0.85
CA LYS A 147 10.22 -5.30 0.60
C LYS A 147 10.60 -3.85 0.94
N LEU A 148 11.57 -3.28 0.23
CA LEU A 148 11.94 -1.88 0.42
C LEU A 148 10.80 -0.93 0.04
N LYS A 149 10.07 -1.22 -1.06
CA LYS A 149 8.86 -0.48 -1.44
C LYS A 149 7.89 -0.36 -0.25
N THR A 150 7.55 -1.49 0.39
CA THR A 150 6.55 -1.49 1.47
C THR A 150 7.05 -0.77 2.71
N VAL A 151 8.33 -0.93 3.09
CA VAL A 151 8.92 -0.21 4.23
C VAL A 151 8.84 1.31 4.01
N TRP A 152 9.31 1.79 2.86
CA TRP A 152 9.26 3.22 2.53
C TRP A 152 7.84 3.75 2.39
N GLN A 153 6.91 2.93 1.89
CA GLN A 153 5.50 3.30 1.77
C GLN A 153 4.84 3.47 3.14
N MET A 154 5.15 2.59 4.10
CA MET A 154 4.64 2.70 5.47
C MET A 154 5.19 3.95 6.15
N ILE A 155 6.49 4.19 6.04
CA ILE A 155 7.13 5.40 6.58
C ILE A 155 6.48 6.66 5.99
N ALA A 156 6.26 6.68 4.66
CA ALA A 156 5.60 7.80 3.98
C ALA A 156 4.20 8.08 4.54
N ILE A 157 3.36 7.05 4.68
CA ILE A 157 1.99 7.21 5.19
C ILE A 157 1.98 7.70 6.64
N LEU A 158 2.87 7.18 7.49
CA LEU A 158 2.98 7.66 8.88
C LEU A 158 3.42 9.12 8.96
N ILE A 159 4.37 9.53 8.11
CA ILE A 159 4.79 10.94 8.02
C ILE A 159 3.63 11.81 7.54
N LEU A 160 2.88 11.39 6.52
CA LEU A 160 1.72 12.12 6.02
C LEU A 160 0.66 12.30 7.11
N PHE A 161 0.41 11.27 7.93
CA PHE A 161 -0.56 11.38 9.02
C PHE A 161 -0.07 12.25 10.18
N PHE A 162 1.16 12.06 10.66
CA PHE A 162 1.58 12.56 11.98
C PHE A 162 2.65 13.64 11.96
N VAL A 163 3.28 13.89 10.81
CA VAL A 163 4.39 14.84 10.70
C VAL A 163 3.99 16.00 9.79
N THR A 164 3.45 15.71 8.61
CA THR A 164 3.07 16.74 7.62
C THR A 164 2.11 17.80 8.20
N PRO A 165 1.03 17.47 8.93
CA PRO A 165 0.12 18.48 9.48
C PRO A 165 0.82 19.44 10.44
N PHE A 166 1.64 18.92 11.36
CA PHE A 166 2.33 19.72 12.35
C PHE A 166 3.40 20.62 11.75
N ILE A 167 4.18 20.12 10.78
CA ILE A 167 5.20 20.96 10.11
C ILE A 167 4.52 22.11 9.36
N VAL A 168 3.41 21.85 8.66
CA VAL A 168 2.68 22.88 7.90
C VAL A 168 2.06 23.92 8.83
N GLU A 169 1.64 23.53 10.02
CA GLU A 169 1.05 24.43 11.02
C GLU A 169 2.08 25.37 11.67
N VAL A 170 3.28 24.87 12.00
CA VAL A 170 4.32 25.65 12.69
C VAL A 170 4.99 26.69 11.78
N LEU A 171 4.90 26.53 10.45
CA LEU A 171 5.55 27.44 9.52
C LEU A 171 4.78 28.77 9.41
N PRO A 172 5.49 29.92 9.55
CA PRO A 172 4.86 31.22 9.58
C PRO A 172 4.21 31.56 8.24
N ILE A 173 3.06 32.25 8.32
CA ILE A 173 2.43 32.85 7.14
C ILE A 173 3.23 34.11 6.78
N LYS A 174 3.81 34.16 5.58
CA LYS A 174 4.49 35.37 5.11
C LYS A 174 3.47 36.50 4.92
N PRO A 175 3.88 37.77 5.07
CA PRO A 175 2.98 38.93 4.97
C PRO A 175 2.27 39.07 3.61
N ASP A 176 2.82 38.47 2.56
CA ASP A 176 2.25 38.39 1.20
C ASP A 176 1.20 37.27 1.06
N GLY A 177 0.85 36.58 2.15
CA GLY A 177 -0.03 35.42 2.16
C GLY A 177 0.59 34.15 1.58
N ALA A 178 1.84 34.20 1.10
CA ALA A 178 2.48 33.07 0.44
C ALA A 178 3.06 32.08 1.46
N ARG A 179 2.65 30.82 1.38
CA ARG A 179 3.21 29.72 2.18
C ARG A 179 4.22 28.85 1.42
N LYS A 180 5.14 29.46 0.65
CA LYS A 180 6.18 28.72 -0.09
C LYS A 180 7.01 27.78 0.80
N ASP A 181 7.23 28.18 2.05
CA ASP A 181 7.99 27.38 3.00
C ASP A 181 7.21 26.13 3.44
N ALA A 182 5.88 26.23 3.54
CA ALA A 182 5.00 25.08 3.81
C ALA A 182 4.88 24.14 2.60
N GLU A 183 4.87 24.67 1.38
CA GLU A 183 4.93 23.84 0.17
C GLU A 183 6.24 23.05 0.11
N LEU A 184 7.38 23.71 0.38
CA LEU A 184 8.68 23.05 0.47
C LEU A 184 8.66 21.94 1.54
N ALA A 185 8.09 22.22 2.71
CA ALA A 185 7.95 21.21 3.76
C ALA A 185 7.10 20.01 3.32
N ILE A 186 5.98 20.24 2.62
CA ILE A 186 5.16 19.16 2.06
C ILE A 186 5.99 18.31 1.10
N TYR A 187 6.75 18.92 0.18
CA TYR A 187 7.63 18.17 -0.73
C TYR A 187 8.70 17.36 0.02
N ILE A 188 9.27 17.89 1.10
CA ILE A 188 10.23 17.16 1.94
C ILE A 188 9.55 15.93 2.57
N THR A 189 8.34 16.09 3.10
CA THR A 189 7.59 14.97 3.70
C THR A 189 7.18 13.89 2.69
N GLN A 190 7.14 14.21 1.39
CA GLN A 190 6.88 13.26 0.31
C GLN A 190 8.10 12.44 -0.12
N ILE A 191 9.33 12.81 0.27
CA ILE A 191 10.55 12.11 -0.16
C ILE A 191 10.45 10.57 0.04
N PRO A 192 10.02 10.06 1.20
CA PRO A 192 9.80 8.62 1.40
C PRO A 192 8.79 7.99 0.42
N LEU A 193 7.75 8.75 0.04
CA LEU A 193 6.74 8.32 -0.92
C LEU A 193 7.36 8.13 -2.32
N PHE A 194 8.19 9.08 -2.75
CA PHE A 194 8.93 8.98 -4.03
C PHE A 194 9.97 7.85 -4.02
N ILE A 195 10.69 7.67 -2.91
CA ILE A 195 11.63 6.54 -2.74
C ILE A 195 10.86 5.21 -2.85
N SER A 196 9.71 5.10 -2.20
CA SER A 196 8.84 3.93 -2.33
C SER A 196 8.40 3.71 -3.78
N ALA A 197 8.00 4.77 -4.49
CA ALA A 197 7.61 4.70 -5.90
C ALA A 197 8.75 4.19 -6.80
N LEU A 198 9.99 4.63 -6.56
CA LEU A 198 11.16 4.13 -7.27
C LEU A 198 11.36 2.62 -7.04
N PHE A 199 11.33 2.16 -5.79
CA PHE A 199 11.41 0.73 -5.48
C PHE A 199 10.23 -0.07 -6.04
N SER A 200 9.05 0.55 -6.11
CA SER A 200 7.88 -0.02 -6.77
C SER A 200 8.21 -0.30 -8.24
N ILE A 201 8.63 0.71 -9.00
CA ILE A 201 8.97 0.58 -10.43
C ILE A 201 10.03 -0.50 -10.64
N ILE A 202 11.14 -0.45 -9.89
CA ILE A 202 12.23 -1.45 -9.98
C ILE A 202 11.68 -2.85 -9.73
N SER A 203 10.88 -3.01 -8.68
CA SER A 203 10.27 -4.31 -8.39
C SER A 203 9.29 -4.74 -9.48
N GLY A 204 8.44 -3.87 -10.01
CA GLY A 204 7.50 -4.23 -11.07
C GLY A 204 8.24 -4.77 -12.30
N PHE A 205 9.35 -4.11 -12.66
CA PHE A 205 10.20 -4.53 -13.76
C PHE A 205 10.79 -5.93 -13.56
N HIS A 206 11.36 -6.23 -12.38
CA HIS A 206 11.92 -7.56 -12.10
C HIS A 206 10.89 -8.69 -12.25
N TYR A 207 9.65 -8.49 -11.77
CA TYR A 207 8.61 -9.51 -11.89
C TYR A 207 8.10 -9.66 -13.33
N GLY A 208 8.04 -8.56 -14.09
CA GLY A 208 7.73 -8.60 -15.51
C GLY A 208 8.79 -9.37 -16.31
N GLN A 209 10.08 -9.14 -16.01
CA GLN A 209 11.18 -9.84 -16.65
C GLN A 209 11.14 -11.36 -16.44
N GLU A 210 10.83 -11.83 -15.22
CA GLU A 210 10.73 -13.26 -14.93
C GLU A 210 9.63 -13.94 -15.75
N VAL A 211 8.46 -13.30 -15.88
CA VAL A 211 7.38 -13.78 -16.75
C VAL A 211 7.81 -13.79 -18.22
N PHE A 212 8.42 -12.71 -18.68
CA PHE A 212 8.88 -12.61 -20.07
C PHE A 212 9.93 -13.67 -20.42
N LYS A 213 10.89 -13.91 -19.52
CA LYS A 213 11.91 -14.95 -19.65
C LYS A 213 11.31 -16.35 -19.73
N TYR A 214 10.29 -16.63 -18.91
CA TYR A 214 9.54 -17.89 -18.98
C TYR A 214 8.86 -18.07 -20.34
N ILE A 215 8.15 -17.05 -20.83
CA ILE A 215 7.46 -17.08 -22.12
C ILE A 215 8.46 -17.37 -23.25
N LEU A 216 9.57 -16.62 -23.32
CA LEU A 216 10.58 -16.81 -24.37
C LEU A 216 11.21 -18.20 -24.34
N THR A 217 11.48 -18.75 -23.16
CA THR A 217 12.09 -20.07 -23.02
C THR A 217 11.14 -21.18 -23.46
N ASN A 218 9.83 -21.03 -23.20
CA ASN A 218 8.83 -22.04 -23.55
C ASN A 218 8.29 -21.92 -24.98
N VAL A 219 8.29 -20.74 -25.58
CA VAL A 219 8.02 -20.57 -27.01
C VAL A 219 9.10 -21.27 -27.84
N LYS A 220 10.38 -21.20 -27.42
CA LYS A 220 11.49 -21.92 -28.07
C LYS A 220 11.43 -23.44 -27.95
N LYS A 221 10.61 -23.99 -27.03
CA LYS A 221 10.47 -25.44 -26.77
C LYS A 221 9.28 -26.12 -27.47
N LYS A 222 8.53 -25.44 -28.36
CA LYS A 222 7.44 -26.12 -29.10
C LYS A 222 7.97 -27.36 -29.83
N PRO A 223 7.34 -28.55 -29.69
CA PRO A 223 7.83 -29.78 -30.29
C PRO A 223 7.75 -29.71 -31.82
N LYS A 224 8.77 -30.24 -32.51
CA LYS A 224 8.67 -30.62 -33.92
C LYS A 224 7.36 -31.38 -34.09
N LYS A 225 6.51 -30.96 -35.05
CA LYS A 225 5.30 -31.67 -35.47
C LYS A 225 5.57 -33.18 -35.40
N GLN A 226 4.75 -33.93 -34.66
CA GLN A 226 4.69 -35.37 -34.81
C GLN A 226 4.43 -35.63 -36.29
N VAL A 227 5.48 -36.05 -36.99
CA VAL A 227 5.40 -36.56 -38.35
C VAL A 227 4.46 -37.76 -38.24
N ALA A 228 3.27 -37.65 -38.82
CA ALA A 228 2.38 -38.76 -39.04
C ALA A 228 3.11 -39.81 -39.88
N LYS A 229 3.85 -40.70 -39.22
CA LYS A 229 4.26 -41.99 -39.76
C LYS A 229 3.07 -42.92 -39.57
N ASN A 230 2.07 -42.79 -40.43
CA ASN A 230 1.29 -43.96 -40.83
C ASN A 230 1.78 -44.35 -42.21
N LYS A 231 2.76 -45.27 -42.20
CA LYS A 231 3.18 -46.05 -43.36
C LYS A 231 2.20 -47.23 -43.47
N LYS A 232 1.71 -47.41 -44.69
CA LYS A 232 1.18 -48.63 -45.32
C LYS A 232 -0.12 -49.21 -44.76
#